data_AF-A0A1Q3VY77-F1
#
_entry.id   AF-A0A1Q3VY77-F1
#
_cell.length_a   1.000
_cell.length_b   1.000
_cell.length_c   1.000
_cell.angle_alpha   90.00
_cell.angle_beta   90.00
_cell.angle_gamma   90.00
#
_symmetry.space_group_name_H-M   'P 1'
#
loop_
_entity.id
_entity.type
_entity.pdbx_description
1 polymer ?
#
loop_
_entity_poly.entity_id
_entity_poly.type
_entity_poly.pdbx_seq_one_letter_code
_entity_poly.pdbx_strand_id
1 'polypeptide(L)'
;MMAHPAVAQDVPGIEICTAEKSMERRTGCLQSNINFLKANLTKLALDSQQRLDAANRQIEALKATVAGLQKTVEQLQAAKAPAGDAKDASKAAPAAK
;
A
#
# COMPACT_ATOMS: atom_id res chain seq x y z
N MET A 1 27.01 6.55 -19.50
CA MET A 1 26.49 5.29 -18.90
C MET A 1 27.64 4.61 -18.19
N MET A 2 27.66 4.64 -16.86
CA MET A 2 28.66 3.90 -16.07
C MET A 2 28.22 2.43 -16.02
N ALA A 3 29.00 1.56 -16.68
CA ALA A 3 28.84 0.12 -16.55
C ALA A 3 29.25 -0.29 -15.14
N HIS A 4 28.28 -0.66 -14.31
CA HIS A 4 28.59 -1.29 -13.03
C HIS A 4 29.14 -2.68 -13.33
N PRO A 5 30.22 -3.12 -12.67
CA PRO A 5 30.66 -4.50 -12.77
C PRO A 5 29.50 -5.40 -12.35
N ALA A 6 29.10 -6.31 -13.23
CA ALA A 6 28.13 -7.34 -12.90
C ALA A 6 28.80 -8.29 -11.90
N VAL A 7 28.63 -8.00 -10.61
CA VAL A 7 28.97 -8.95 -9.56
C VAL A 7 28.00 -10.12 -9.71
N ALA A 8 28.54 -11.32 -9.95
CA ALA A 8 27.73 -12.52 -9.89
C ALA A 8 27.15 -12.63 -8.48
N GLN A 9 25.85 -12.82 -8.36
CA GLN A 9 25.26 -13.11 -7.05
C GLN A 9 25.53 -14.56 -6.72
N ASP A 10 26.13 -14.80 -5.56
CA ASP A 10 26.34 -16.15 -5.06
C ASP A 10 24.98 -16.80 -4.85
N VAL A 11 24.77 -17.91 -5.55
CA VAL A 11 23.60 -18.77 -5.40
C VAL A 11 24.00 -19.89 -4.46
N PRO A 12 23.51 -19.93 -3.21
CA PRO A 12 23.88 -20.97 -2.25
C PRO A 12 23.64 -22.38 -2.82
N GLY A 13 24.65 -23.24 -2.72
CA GLY A 13 24.61 -24.61 -3.21
C GLY A 13 25.05 -24.79 -4.66
N ILE A 14 25.30 -23.71 -5.42
CA ILE A 14 25.84 -23.80 -6.79
C ILE A 14 27.29 -24.29 -6.78
N GLU A 15 28.05 -23.98 -5.74
CA GLU A 15 29.41 -24.46 -5.47
C GLU A 15 29.43 -25.99 -5.32
N ILE A 16 28.40 -26.57 -4.72
CA ILE A 16 28.26 -28.02 -4.58
C ILE A 16 27.94 -28.65 -5.94
N CYS A 17 27.02 -28.06 -6.71
CA CYS A 17 26.69 -28.56 -8.04
C CYS A 17 27.87 -28.46 -9.02
N THR A 18 28.70 -27.42 -8.93
CA THR A 18 29.86 -27.23 -9.81
C THR A 18 31.06 -28.07 -9.40
N ALA A 19 31.17 -28.51 -8.14
CA ALA A 19 32.15 -29.50 -7.70
C ALA A 19 31.89 -30.91 -8.28
N GLU A 20 30.68 -31.18 -8.77
CA GLU A 20 30.32 -32.47 -9.35
C GLU A 20 31.09 -32.76 -10.64
N LYS A 21 31.66 -33.96 -10.76
CA LYS A 21 32.49 -34.38 -11.91
C LYS A 21 31.69 -35.09 -12.98
N SER A 22 30.63 -35.81 -12.61
CA SER A 22 29.73 -36.44 -13.59
C SER A 22 28.83 -35.37 -14.22
N MET A 23 28.83 -35.29 -15.56
CA MET A 23 27.99 -34.33 -16.28
C MET A 23 26.49 -34.54 -16.03
N GLU A 24 26.04 -35.79 -15.89
CA GLU A 24 24.65 -36.12 -15.57
C GLU A 24 24.26 -35.58 -14.18
N ARG A 25 25.08 -35.88 -13.17
CA ARG A 25 24.83 -35.46 -11.79
C ARG A 25 24.92 -33.94 -11.63
N ARG A 26 25.88 -33.29 -12.32
CA ARG A 26 26.01 -31.83 -12.35
C ARG A 26 24.76 -31.18 -12.93
N THR A 27 24.27 -31.69 -14.06
CA THR A 27 23.07 -31.17 -14.72
C THR A 27 21.84 -31.34 -13.83
N GLY A 28 21.66 -32.52 -13.22
CA GLY A 28 20.56 -32.77 -12.28
C GLY A 28 20.60 -31.85 -11.06
N CYS A 29 21.77 -31.63 -10.47
CA CYS A 29 21.95 -30.71 -9.35
C CYS A 29 21.58 -29.26 -9.72
N LEU A 30 22.10 -28.75 -10.84
CA LEU A 30 21.80 -27.41 -11.33
C LEU A 30 20.31 -27.24 -11.64
N GLN A 31 19.67 -28.25 -12.23
CA GLN A 31 18.24 -28.23 -12.53
C GLN A 31 17.39 -28.14 -11.25
N SER A 32 17.73 -28.92 -10.22
CA SER A 32 17.05 -28.86 -8.93
C SER A 32 17.21 -27.49 -8.27
N ASN A 33 18.42 -26.93 -8.31
CA ASN A 33 18.71 -25.60 -7.77
C ASN A 33 17.89 -24.50 -8.49
N ILE A 34 17.81 -24.56 -9.82
CA ILE A 34 16.96 -23.65 -10.62
C ILE A 34 15.48 -23.79 -10.23
N ASN A 35 14.98 -25.02 -10.06
CA ASN A 35 13.58 -25.24 -9.67
C ASN A 35 13.29 -24.66 -8.28
N PHE A 36 14.20 -24.85 -7.33
CA PHE A 36 14.09 -24.27 -5.99
C PHE A 36 14.08 -22.73 -6.03
N LEU A 37 15.01 -22.11 -6.76
CA LEU A 37 15.05 -20.66 -6.93
C LEU A 37 13.78 -20.11 -7.57
N LYS A 38 13.29 -20.75 -8.63
CA LYS A 38 12.02 -20.36 -9.28
C LYS A 38 10.86 -20.42 -8.29
N ALA A 39 10.74 -21.51 -7.53
CA ALA A 39 9.68 -21.65 -6.53
C ALA A 39 9.74 -20.54 -5.46
N ASN A 40 10.94 -20.21 -4.98
CA ASN A 40 11.13 -19.12 -4.01
C ASN A 40 10.81 -17.75 -4.60
N LEU A 41 11.25 -17.47 -5.84
CA LEU A 41 10.93 -16.22 -6.52
C LEU A 41 9.42 -16.05 -6.72
N THR A 42 8.72 -17.10 -7.14
CA THR A 42 7.26 -17.08 -7.25
C THR A 42 6.60 -16.83 -5.89
N LYS A 43 7.06 -17.50 -4.83
CA LYS A 43 6.54 -17.28 -3.48
C LYS A 43 6.75 -15.84 -3.01
N LEU A 44 7.94 -15.29 -3.22
CA LEU A 44 8.27 -13.91 -2.85
C LEU A 44 7.43 -12.90 -3.63
N ALA A 45 7.23 -13.13 -4.93
CA ALA A 45 6.38 -12.29 -5.76
C ALA A 45 4.93 -12.28 -5.27
N LEU A 46 4.39 -13.45 -4.92
CA LEU A 46 3.04 -13.57 -4.37
C LEU A 46 2.90 -12.90 -2.99
N ASP A 47 3.85 -13.12 -2.08
CA ASP A 47 3.85 -12.46 -0.76
C ASP A 47 3.93 -10.94 -0.90
N SER A 48 4.80 -10.44 -1.80
CA SER A 48 4.88 -9.01 -2.10
C SER A 48 3.55 -8.46 -2.64
N GLN A 49 2.91 -9.15 -3.58
CA GLN A 49 1.63 -8.72 -4.13
C GLN A 49 0.55 -8.68 -3.04
N GLN A 50 0.48 -9.70 -2.18
CA GLN A 50 -0.47 -9.75 -1.07
C GLN A 50 -0.26 -8.60 -0.09
N ARG A 51 0.99 -8.25 0.22
CA ARG A 51 1.31 -7.10 1.08
C ARG A 51 0.88 -5.78 0.44
N LEU A 52 1.10 -5.60 -0.86
CA LEU A 52 0.65 -4.41 -1.59
C LEU A 52 -0.88 -4.29 -1.58
N ASP A 53 -1.58 -5.39 -1.83
CA ASP A 53 -3.05 -5.40 -1.82
C ASP A 53 -3.61 -5.09 -0.43
N ALA A 54 -3.00 -5.65 0.62
CA ALA A 54 -3.38 -5.36 2.01
C ALA A 54 -3.13 -3.88 2.36
N ALA A 55 -1.98 -3.32 1.97
CA ALA A 55 -1.66 -1.91 2.19
C ALA A 55 -2.64 -0.99 1.44
N ASN A 56 -3.00 -1.32 0.20
CA ASN A 56 -3.99 -0.56 -0.57
C ASN A 56 -5.36 -0.55 0.12
N ARG A 57 -5.81 -1.70 0.67
CA ARG A 57 -7.06 -1.75 1.45
C ARG A 57 -7.00 -0.88 2.71
N GLN A 58 -5.85 -0.86 3.40
CA GLN A 58 -5.67 0.01 4.57
C GLN A 58 -5.70 1.49 4.18
N ILE A 59 -5.10 1.85 3.04
CA ILE A 59 -5.15 3.22 2.50
C ILE A 59 -6.60 3.64 2.22
N GLU A 60 -7.40 2.80 1.58
CA GLU A 60 -8.80 3.13 1.30
C GLU A 60 -9.64 3.28 2.59
N ALA A 61 -9.41 2.41 3.58
CA ALA A 61 -10.05 2.54 4.89
C ALA A 61 -9.67 3.87 5.57
N LEU A 62 -8.38 4.23 5.56
CA LEU A 62 -7.89 5.49 6.14
C LEU A 62 -8.45 6.71 5.42
N LYS A 63 -8.53 6.68 4.08
CA LYS A 63 -9.17 7.75 3.30
C LYS A 63 -10.63 7.96 3.72
N ALA A 64 -11.38 6.88 3.90
CA ALA A 64 -12.76 6.96 4.37
C ALA A 64 -12.86 7.54 5.79
N THR A 65 -11.96 7.15 6.69
CA THR A 65 -11.88 7.74 8.04
C THR A 65 -11.57 9.22 8.00
N VAL A 66 -10.59 9.64 7.18
CA VAL A 66 -10.23 11.07 7.01
C VAL A 66 -11.41 11.86 6.48
N ALA A 67 -12.10 11.37 5.45
CA ALA A 67 -13.30 12.03 4.92
C ALA A 67 -14.42 12.15 5.97
N GLY A 68 -14.63 11.10 6.78
CA GLY A 68 -15.59 11.13 7.89
C GLY A 68 -15.22 12.17 8.95
N LEU A 69 -13.96 12.22 9.37
CA LEU A 69 -13.46 13.20 10.33
C LEU A 69 -13.56 14.63 9.80
N GLN A 70 -13.23 14.85 8.53
CA GLN A 70 -13.36 16.14 7.87
C GLN A 70 -14.81 16.65 7.93
N LYS A 71 -15.78 15.77 7.65
CA LYS A 71 -17.22 16.08 7.77
C LYS A 71 -17.63 16.43 9.22
N THR A 72 -17.11 15.70 10.21
CA THR A 72 -17.37 16.02 11.63
C THR A 72 -16.79 17.37 12.02
N VAL A 73 -15.58 17.70 11.56
CA VAL A 73 -14.95 19.00 11.80
C VAL A 73 -15.79 20.13 11.20
N GLU A 74 -16.25 19.98 9.96
CA GLU A 74 -17.13 20.96 9.30
C GLU A 74 -18.44 21.16 10.07
N GLN A 75 -19.08 20.09 10.54
CA GLN A 75 -20.29 20.18 11.37
C GLN A 75 -20.06 20.92 12.69
N LEU A 76 -18.94 20.65 13.37
CA LEU A 76 -18.59 21.32 14.62
C LEU A 76 -18.23 22.80 14.41
N GLN A 77 -17.57 23.14 13.29
CA GLN A 77 -17.31 24.53 12.92
C GLN A 77 -18.60 25.28 12.62
N ALA A 78 -19.51 24.67 11.85
CA ALA A 78 -20.82 25.24 11.56
C ALA A 78 -21.66 25.45 12.84
N ALA A 79 -21.62 24.50 13.78
CA ALA A 79 -22.29 24.60 15.08
C ALA A 79 -21.69 25.66 16.02
N LYS A 80 -20.46 26.10 15.78
CA LYS A 80 -19.78 27.18 16.53
C LYS A 80 -19.91 28.55 15.88
N ALA A 81 -20.49 28.66 14.69
CA ALA A 81 -20.82 29.96 14.12
C ALA A 81 -21.80 30.68 15.08
N PRO A 82 -21.50 31.92 15.54
CA PRO A 82 -22.39 32.62 16.44
C PRO A 82 -23.73 32.85 15.73
N ALA A 83 -24.82 32.50 16.42
CA ALA A 83 -26.17 32.92 16.04
C ALA A 83 -26.31 34.44 16.24
N GLY A 84 -25.73 35.23 15.35
CA GLY A 84 -26.17 36.59 15.03
C GLY A 84 -26.77 36.51 13.62
N ASP A 85 -27.97 36.99 13.31
CA ASP A 85 -28.81 37.98 13.94
C ASP A 85 -30.27 37.52 13.86
N ALA A 86 -30.89 37.21 15.01
CA ALA A 86 -32.32 37.37 15.16
C ALA A 86 -32.60 38.85 15.46
N LYS A 87 -32.52 39.71 14.44
CA LYS A 87 -32.99 41.09 14.53
C LYS A 87 -34.31 41.25 13.79
N ASP A 88 -35.35 41.31 14.61
CA ASP A 88 -36.45 42.27 14.51
C ASP A 88 -37.15 42.40 13.15
N ALA A 89 -38.17 41.57 12.94
CA ALA A 89 -39.27 41.87 12.04
C ALA A 89 -40.59 41.69 12.78
N SER A 90 -40.81 42.46 13.85
CA SER A 90 -42.14 42.61 14.47
C SER A 90 -42.33 44.02 15.02
N LYS A 91 -42.27 45.02 14.13
CA LYS A 91 -42.99 46.27 14.34
C LYS A 91 -43.28 46.99 13.02
N ALA A 92 -44.39 46.65 12.37
CA ALA A 92 -45.19 47.60 11.58
C ALA A 92 -46.51 46.96 11.13
N ALA A 93 -47.55 47.07 11.96
CA ALA A 93 -48.93 47.11 11.49
C ALA A 93 -49.64 48.23 12.28
N PRO A 94 -50.01 49.37 11.67
CA PRO A 94 -50.74 50.41 12.36
C PRO A 94 -52.18 49.96 12.62
N ALA A 95 -52.65 50.20 13.84
CA ALA A 95 -54.05 50.05 14.24
C ALA A 95 -54.92 51.07 13.50
N ALA A 96 -56.10 50.61 13.08
CA ALA A 96 -57.14 51.40 12.44
C ALA A 96 -57.74 52.47 13.36
N LYS A 97 -58.09 53.62 12.77
CA LYS A 97 -59.38 54.31 12.92
C LYS A 97 -59.57 55.28 11.75
#